data_AF-A0A1F5YPP1-F1
#
_entry.id   AF-A0A1F5YPP1-F1
#
_cell.length_a   1.000
_cell.length_b   1.000
_cell.length_c   1.000
_cell.angle_alpha   90.00
_cell.angle_beta   90.00
_cell.angle_gamma   90.00
#
_symmetry.space_group_name_H-M   'P 1'
#
loop_
_entity.id
_entity.type
_entity.pdbx_description
1 polymer ?
#
loop_
_entity_poly.entity_id
_entity_poly.type
_entity_poly.pdbx_seq_one_letter_code
_entity_poly.pdbx_strand_id
1 'polypeptide(L)'
;MPEISDVIAQFDQLGLTGNAAEIRELNKLNDEWTDYNFCPLRLTGSSPTLIGYDTSGQVYEVKVGRKIVYLNTNSDNTVYYEYLPVSFNKPDEGWDINKSALKQFAQKIGGELGLNDAEVVKLSFELNLASAKITSNNLFVGLISQEEVNQKVPLKVTPSVPTFRYHFYISKAGSSVIAPVLTPVSRSGSMVLEVGAVAR
;
A
#
# COMPACT_ATOMS: atom_id res chain seq x y z
N MET A 1 -2.60 -23.85 -0.01
CA MET A 1 -2.36 -22.95 1.14
C MET A 1 -3.48 -23.22 2.12
N PRO A 2 -3.22 -23.27 3.44
CA PRO A 2 -4.31 -23.38 4.41
C PRO A 2 -5.28 -22.21 4.21
N GLU A 3 -6.57 -22.50 4.27
CA GLU A 3 -7.58 -21.46 4.16
C GLU A 3 -7.50 -20.60 5.43
N ILE A 4 -7.82 -19.30 5.33
CA ILE A 4 -7.76 -18.39 6.49
C ILE A 4 -8.72 -18.83 7.62
N SER A 5 -9.78 -19.54 7.26
CA SER A 5 -10.67 -20.27 8.17
C SER A 5 -9.91 -21.24 9.08
N ASP A 6 -8.85 -21.91 8.60
CA ASP A 6 -8.04 -22.84 9.37
C ASP A 6 -7.18 -22.10 10.42
N VAL A 7 -6.72 -20.89 10.10
CA VAL A 7 -5.92 -20.06 11.02
C VAL A 7 -6.80 -19.50 12.14
N ILE A 8 -8.00 -19.00 11.79
CA ILE A 8 -8.98 -18.51 12.77
C ILE A 8 -9.44 -19.65 13.68
N ALA A 9 -9.76 -20.82 13.11
CA ALA A 9 -10.15 -21.99 13.89
C ALA A 9 -9.04 -22.46 14.84
N GLN A 10 -7.75 -22.35 14.46
CA GLN A 10 -6.63 -22.64 15.35
C GLN A 10 -6.53 -21.63 16.50
N PHE A 11 -6.81 -20.34 16.26
CA PHE A 11 -6.84 -19.33 17.31
C PHE A 11 -7.99 -19.56 18.31
N ASP A 12 -9.18 -19.93 17.82
CA ASP A 12 -10.33 -20.26 18.68
C ASP A 12 -10.09 -21.53 19.49
N GLN A 13 -9.38 -22.51 18.92
CA GLN A 13 -8.98 -23.75 19.61
C GLN A 13 -7.94 -23.54 20.71
N LEU A 14 -7.21 -22.41 20.71
CA LEU A 14 -6.25 -22.09 21.78
C LEU A 14 -6.92 -21.69 23.09
N GLY A 15 -8.25 -21.53 23.13
CA GLY A 15 -9.01 -21.35 24.37
C GLY A 15 -8.55 -20.15 25.20
N LEU A 16 -8.11 -19.08 24.54
CA LEU A 16 -7.57 -17.88 25.19
C LEU A 16 -8.69 -17.10 25.89
N THR A 17 -9.10 -17.57 27.07
CA THR A 17 -9.95 -16.81 28.00
C THR A 17 -9.07 -15.82 28.77
N GLY A 18 -8.80 -14.67 28.15
CA GLY A 18 -7.96 -13.61 28.71
C GLY A 18 -8.72 -12.53 29.49
N ASN A 19 -8.02 -11.82 30.38
CA ASN A 19 -8.52 -10.69 31.17
C ASN A 19 -9.04 -9.54 30.27
N ALA A 20 -9.87 -8.65 30.81
CA ALA A 20 -10.53 -7.57 30.04
C ALA A 20 -9.60 -6.68 29.19
N ALA A 21 -8.30 -6.60 29.51
CA ALA A 21 -7.29 -5.93 28.69
C ALA A 21 -6.94 -6.71 27.41
N GLU A 22 -6.84 -8.03 27.48
CA GLU A 22 -6.57 -8.93 26.34
C GLU A 22 -7.79 -8.98 25.41
N ILE A 23 -9.01 -8.94 25.96
CA ILE A 23 -10.26 -8.77 25.18
C ILE A 23 -10.27 -7.42 24.45
N ARG A 24 -9.70 -6.36 25.05
CA ARG A 24 -9.64 -5.03 24.44
C ARG A 24 -8.60 -4.96 23.32
N GLU A 25 -7.48 -5.66 23.45
CA GLU A 25 -6.52 -5.82 22.36
C GLU A 25 -7.05 -6.70 21.24
N LEU A 26 -7.78 -7.78 21.56
CA LEU A 26 -8.49 -8.62 20.58
C LEU A 26 -9.59 -7.85 19.85
N ASN A 27 -10.37 -7.03 20.56
CA ASN A 27 -11.37 -6.17 19.93
C ASN A 27 -10.72 -5.10 19.07
N LYS A 28 -9.60 -4.52 19.49
CA LYS A 28 -8.85 -3.58 18.65
C LYS A 28 -8.26 -4.26 17.42
N LEU A 29 -7.76 -5.48 17.56
CA LEU A 29 -7.31 -6.32 16.45
C LEU A 29 -8.46 -6.70 15.53
N ASN A 30 -9.64 -6.98 16.07
CA ASN A 30 -10.84 -7.29 15.30
C ASN A 30 -11.42 -6.04 14.61
N ASP A 31 -11.36 -4.87 15.24
CA ASP A 31 -11.77 -3.59 14.67
C ASP A 31 -10.76 -3.17 13.58
N GLU A 32 -9.45 -3.27 13.85
CA GLU A 32 -8.41 -3.13 12.83
C GLU A 32 -8.59 -4.17 11.72
N TRP A 33 -8.92 -5.42 12.02
CA TRP A 33 -9.19 -6.45 11.02
C TRP A 33 -10.47 -6.18 10.23
N THR A 34 -11.51 -5.61 10.83
CA THR A 34 -12.76 -5.26 10.16
C THR A 34 -12.56 -4.01 9.28
N ASP A 35 -11.77 -3.05 9.75
CA ASP A 35 -11.36 -1.85 9.00
C ASP A 35 -10.35 -2.18 7.88
N TYR A 36 -9.54 -3.23 8.06
CA TYR A 36 -8.49 -3.68 7.15
C TYR A 36 -8.70 -5.11 6.64
N ASN A 37 -9.96 -5.56 6.50
CA ASN A 37 -10.38 -6.93 6.09
C ASN A 37 -9.96 -7.32 4.65
N PHE A 38 -9.07 -6.51 4.07
CA PHE A 38 -8.49 -6.60 2.74
C PHE A 38 -7.02 -7.07 2.79
N CYS A 39 -6.41 -7.20 3.98
CA CYS A 39 -4.99 -7.48 4.13
C CYS A 39 -4.73 -8.77 4.95
N PRO A 40 -4.61 -9.94 4.32
CA PRO A 40 -4.05 -11.08 5.02
C PRO A 40 -2.57 -10.86 5.25
N LEU A 41 -2.11 -11.28 6.43
CA LEU A 41 -0.73 -11.38 6.89
C LEU A 41 0.31 -11.32 5.75
N ARG A 42 1.02 -10.18 5.65
CA ARG A 42 2.11 -10.00 4.69
C ARG A 42 3.23 -11.01 5.01
N LEU A 43 3.54 -11.90 4.07
CA LEU A 43 4.59 -12.91 4.27
C LEU A 43 5.96 -12.45 3.78
N THR A 44 6.04 -11.48 2.86
CA THR A 44 7.27 -11.30 2.07
C THR A 44 7.72 -9.87 1.76
N GLY A 45 6.91 -8.81 1.89
CA GLY A 45 7.39 -7.47 1.51
C GLY A 45 6.40 -6.30 1.48
N SER A 46 6.56 -5.45 0.45
CA SER A 46 5.69 -4.32 0.12
C SER A 46 4.53 -4.80 -0.76
N SER A 47 3.33 -4.28 -0.55
CA SER A 47 2.11 -4.82 -1.17
C SER A 47 1.26 -3.68 -1.73
N PRO A 48 1.61 -3.14 -2.90
CA PRO A 48 0.90 -2.02 -3.47
C PRO A 48 -0.56 -2.37 -3.79
N THR A 49 -1.38 -1.33 -3.85
CA THR A 49 -2.75 -1.39 -4.31
C THR A 49 -2.82 -0.94 -5.77
N LEU A 50 -3.33 -1.79 -6.65
CA LEU A 50 -3.59 -1.50 -8.06
C LEU A 50 -5.07 -1.24 -8.27
N ILE A 51 -5.40 -0.22 -9.05
CA ILE A 51 -6.76 0.30 -9.24
C ILE A 51 -6.99 0.42 -10.75
N GLY A 52 -7.96 -0.35 -11.24
CA GLY A 52 -8.33 -0.36 -12.65
C GLY A 52 -9.53 0.55 -12.92
N TYR A 53 -9.43 1.38 -13.95
CA TYR A 53 -10.54 2.18 -14.45
C TYR A 53 -10.92 1.70 -15.84
N ASP A 54 -12.21 1.48 -16.07
CA ASP A 54 -12.72 1.28 -17.41
C ASP A 54 -14.20 1.69 -17.52
N THR A 55 -14.54 2.33 -18.65
CA THR A 55 -15.91 2.74 -18.98
C THR A 55 -16.62 1.78 -19.94
N SER A 56 -15.93 0.75 -20.45
CA SER A 56 -16.39 -0.13 -21.54
C SER A 56 -16.65 -1.58 -21.13
N GLY A 57 -16.38 -1.97 -19.87
CA GLY A 57 -16.46 -3.35 -19.39
C GLY A 57 -15.29 -4.23 -19.83
N GLN A 58 -14.16 -3.63 -20.22
CA GLN A 58 -12.96 -4.30 -20.67
C GLN A 58 -12.25 -5.05 -19.53
N VAL A 59 -11.82 -6.27 -19.85
CA VAL A 59 -11.01 -7.09 -18.94
C VAL A 59 -9.53 -6.74 -19.14
N TYR A 60 -8.84 -6.42 -18.04
CA TYR A 60 -7.39 -6.20 -18.03
C TYR A 60 -6.65 -7.45 -17.60
N GLU A 61 -5.62 -7.82 -18.37
CA GLU A 61 -4.59 -8.76 -17.94
C GLU A 61 -3.43 -7.97 -17.35
N VAL A 62 -3.15 -8.19 -16.06
CA VAL A 62 -2.03 -7.56 -15.35
C VAL A 62 -0.97 -8.60 -15.04
N LYS A 63 0.26 -8.36 -15.53
CA LYS A 63 1.43 -9.19 -15.25
C LYS A 63 2.45 -8.38 -14.49
N VAL A 64 2.65 -8.74 -13.22
CA VAL A 64 3.79 -8.28 -12.43
C VAL A 64 4.96 -9.19 -12.81
N GLY A 65 6.06 -8.65 -13.33
CA GLY A 65 7.26 -9.45 -13.70
C GLY A 65 8.06 -9.94 -12.49
N ARG A 66 7.37 -10.16 -11.37
CA ARG A 66 7.84 -10.77 -10.13
C ARG A 66 6.84 -11.85 -9.73
N LYS A 67 7.31 -12.83 -8.97
CA LYS A 67 6.42 -13.84 -8.39
C LYS A 67 5.46 -13.14 -7.43
N ILE A 68 4.16 -13.21 -7.74
CA ILE A 68 3.09 -12.75 -6.87
C ILE A 68 2.93 -13.76 -5.75
N VAL A 69 2.92 -13.28 -4.50
CA VAL A 69 2.77 -14.11 -3.30
C VAL A 69 1.32 -14.14 -2.82
N TYR A 70 0.55 -13.09 -3.11
CA TYR A 70 -0.86 -12.96 -2.76
C TYR A 70 -1.58 -12.04 -3.75
N LEU A 71 -2.87 -12.31 -4.00
CA LEU A 71 -3.75 -11.52 -4.87
C LEU A 71 -5.15 -11.46 -4.25
N ASN A 72 -5.70 -10.26 -4.02
CA ASN A 72 -7.10 -10.06 -3.65
C ASN A 72 -7.78 -9.11 -4.62
N THR A 73 -8.95 -9.49 -5.12
CA THR A 73 -9.81 -8.65 -5.97
C THR A 73 -11.04 -8.26 -5.16
N ASN A 74 -11.19 -6.97 -4.88
CA ASN A 74 -12.39 -6.45 -4.24
C ASN A 74 -13.44 -6.03 -5.28
N SER A 75 -14.67 -5.85 -4.84
CA SER A 75 -15.77 -5.32 -5.67
C SER A 75 -15.59 -3.85 -6.09
N ASP A 76 -14.55 -3.17 -5.62
CA ASP A 76 -14.23 -1.76 -5.90
C ASP A 76 -13.19 -1.59 -7.03
N ASN A 77 -13.00 -2.60 -7.90
CA ASN A 77 -11.99 -2.63 -8.97
C ASN A 77 -10.53 -2.51 -8.47
N THR A 78 -10.29 -2.86 -7.20
CA THR A 78 -8.96 -2.86 -6.62
C THR A 78 -8.37 -4.25 -6.53
N VAL A 79 -7.07 -4.31 -6.79
CA VAL A 79 -6.24 -5.50 -6.75
C VAL A 79 -5.10 -5.25 -5.78
N TYR A 80 -5.07 -5.99 -4.68
CA TYR A 80 -3.93 -6.02 -3.78
C TYR A 80 -3.02 -7.14 -4.20
N TYR A 81 -1.73 -6.86 -4.36
CA TYR A 81 -0.76 -7.90 -4.66
C TYR A 81 0.52 -7.76 -3.85
N GLU A 82 1.11 -8.90 -3.51
CA GLU A 82 2.43 -8.97 -2.86
C GLU A 82 3.47 -9.51 -3.84
N TYR A 83 4.67 -8.96 -3.80
CA TYR A 83 5.82 -9.48 -4.52
C TYR A 83 6.99 -9.77 -3.58
N LEU A 84 7.87 -10.68 -4.00
CA LEU A 84 9.11 -11.00 -3.26
C LEU A 84 9.88 -9.72 -2.87
N PRO A 85 10.52 -9.67 -1.69
CA PRO A 85 11.07 -8.41 -1.19
C PRO A 85 12.06 -7.78 -2.17
N VAL A 86 11.84 -6.49 -2.43
CA VAL A 86 12.68 -5.67 -3.30
C VAL A 86 13.28 -4.56 -2.46
N SER A 87 14.58 -4.34 -2.61
CA SER A 87 15.22 -3.15 -2.04
C SER A 87 15.08 -1.98 -2.99
N PHE A 88 14.45 -0.91 -2.51
CA PHE A 88 14.49 0.39 -3.17
C PHE A 88 15.59 1.26 -2.57
N ASN A 89 16.10 2.19 -3.37
CA ASN A 89 17.03 3.21 -2.91
C ASN A 89 16.23 4.29 -2.15
N LYS A 90 16.85 4.87 -1.12
CA LYS A 90 16.27 6.04 -0.44
C LYS A 90 16.31 7.22 -1.43
N PRO A 91 15.17 7.87 -1.74
CA PRO A 91 15.17 9.09 -2.54
C PRO A 91 15.91 10.24 -1.86
N ASP A 92 16.53 11.12 -2.65
CA ASP A 92 17.21 12.33 -2.14
C ASP A 92 16.22 13.41 -1.70
N GLU A 93 15.03 13.42 -2.30
CA GLU A 93 13.94 14.35 -2.03
C GLU A 93 12.81 13.65 -1.26
N GLY A 94 12.13 14.40 -0.39
CA GLY A 94 11.01 13.90 0.36
C GLY A 94 10.51 14.87 1.42
N TRP A 95 9.83 14.33 2.42
CA TRP A 95 9.24 15.06 3.52
C TRP A 95 9.64 14.42 4.84
N ASP A 96 9.96 15.25 5.82
CA ASP A 96 10.02 14.83 7.21
C ASP A 96 8.66 15.08 7.86
N ILE A 97 8.00 14.01 8.29
CA ILE A 97 6.67 14.08 8.91
C ILE A 97 6.64 13.32 10.22
N ASN A 98 5.76 13.74 11.13
CA ASN A 98 5.44 12.92 12.28
C ASN A 98 4.49 11.79 11.86
N LYS A 99 4.66 10.59 12.41
CA LYS A 99 3.82 9.41 12.15
C LYS A 99 2.34 9.70 12.43
N SER A 100 2.04 10.50 13.46
CA SER A 100 0.65 10.90 13.76
C SER A 100 -0.01 11.77 12.66
N ALA A 101 0.80 12.41 11.81
CA ALA A 101 0.34 13.23 10.70
C ALA A 101 0.22 12.46 9.37
N LEU A 102 0.47 11.14 9.34
CA LEU A 102 0.47 10.34 8.10
C LEU A 102 -0.85 10.44 7.32
N LYS A 103 -1.99 10.45 8.02
CA LYS A 103 -3.30 10.58 7.37
C LYS A 103 -3.46 11.94 6.66
N GLN A 104 -3.07 13.03 7.34
CA GLN A 104 -3.12 14.38 6.78
C GLN A 104 -2.12 14.53 5.62
N PHE A 105 -0.94 13.91 5.77
CA PHE A 105 0.06 13.85 4.71
C PHE A 105 -0.48 13.13 3.48
N ALA A 106 -1.10 11.96 3.64
CA ALA A 106 -1.72 11.21 2.53
C ALA A 106 -2.81 12.03 1.83
N GLN A 107 -3.62 12.76 2.58
CA GLN A 107 -4.64 13.68 2.02
C GLN A 107 -4.01 14.80 1.20
N LYS A 108 -2.98 15.47 1.75
CA LYS A 108 -2.28 16.56 1.07
C LYS A 108 -1.63 16.06 -0.23
N ILE A 109 -0.80 15.03 -0.13
CA ILE A 109 -0.05 14.49 -1.28
C ILE A 109 -1.01 13.85 -2.29
N GLY A 110 -2.07 13.19 -1.83
CA GLY A 110 -3.11 12.69 -2.70
C GLY A 110 -3.78 13.79 -3.51
N GLY A 111 -4.11 14.93 -2.89
CA GLY A 111 -4.62 16.10 -3.59
C GLY A 111 -3.63 16.64 -4.63
N GLU A 112 -2.34 16.77 -4.28
CA GLU A 112 -1.29 17.22 -5.20
C GLU A 112 -1.05 16.24 -6.37
N LEU A 113 -1.25 14.94 -6.14
CA LEU A 113 -1.20 13.89 -7.17
C LEU A 113 -2.49 13.79 -8.00
N GLY A 114 -3.54 14.54 -7.64
CA GLY A 114 -4.85 14.46 -8.29
C GLY A 114 -5.61 13.16 -8.01
N LEU A 115 -5.34 12.51 -6.87
CA LEU A 115 -6.05 11.32 -6.39
C LEU A 115 -7.47 11.66 -5.92
N ASN A 116 -8.40 10.72 -6.08
CA ASN A 116 -9.74 10.82 -5.51
C ASN A 116 -9.77 10.28 -4.07
N ASP A 117 -10.89 10.47 -3.36
CA ASP A 117 -11.00 10.08 -1.94
C ASP A 117 -10.73 8.59 -1.69
N ALA A 118 -11.22 7.70 -2.56
CA ALA A 118 -11.01 6.26 -2.42
C ALA A 118 -9.53 5.89 -2.59
N GLU A 119 -8.83 6.50 -3.54
CA GLU A 119 -7.39 6.30 -3.76
C GLU A 119 -6.55 6.89 -2.64
N VAL A 120 -6.96 8.03 -2.07
CA VAL A 120 -6.31 8.62 -0.89
C VAL A 120 -6.41 7.68 0.30
N VAL A 121 -7.54 7.00 0.48
CA VAL A 121 -7.69 5.94 1.50
C VAL A 121 -6.67 4.82 1.27
N LYS A 122 -6.49 4.35 0.03
CA LYS A 122 -5.49 3.32 -0.29
C LYS A 122 -4.06 3.81 -0.08
N LEU A 123 -3.73 5.03 -0.49
CA LEU A 123 -2.43 5.65 -0.23
C LEU A 123 -2.15 5.74 1.28
N SER A 124 -3.12 6.23 2.05
CA SER A 124 -3.01 6.32 3.51
C SER A 124 -2.79 4.94 4.14
N PHE A 125 -3.49 3.92 3.65
CA PHE A 125 -3.31 2.54 4.07
C PHE A 125 -1.87 2.05 3.83
N GLU A 126 -1.36 2.18 2.61
CA GLU A 126 0.00 1.74 2.26
C GLU A 126 1.05 2.46 3.12
N LEU A 127 0.93 3.77 3.28
CA LEU A 127 1.85 4.57 4.09
C LEU A 127 1.84 4.15 5.56
N ASN A 128 0.65 3.96 6.14
CA ASN A 128 0.52 3.49 7.53
C ASN A 128 1.17 2.12 7.70
N LEU A 129 0.91 1.20 6.77
CA LEU A 129 1.41 -0.17 6.81
C LEU A 129 2.93 -0.24 6.67
N ALA A 130 3.53 0.55 5.77
CA ALA A 130 4.99 0.69 5.69
C ALA A 130 5.55 1.32 6.98
N SER A 131 4.93 2.39 7.50
CA SER A 131 5.40 3.08 8.70
C SER A 131 5.38 2.23 9.97
N ALA A 132 4.52 1.20 10.04
CA ALA A 132 4.44 0.28 11.17
C ALA A 132 5.76 -0.47 11.43
N LYS A 133 6.58 -0.66 10.38
CA LYS A 133 7.90 -1.29 10.47
C LYS A 133 8.99 -0.36 11.03
N ILE A 134 8.72 0.94 11.12
CA ILE A 134 9.67 1.95 11.60
C ILE A 134 9.35 2.32 13.04
N THR A 135 10.29 2.16 13.97
CA THR A 135 10.07 2.45 15.39
C THR A 135 10.04 3.96 15.71
N SER A 136 10.63 4.79 14.86
CA SER A 136 10.65 6.24 15.06
C SER A 136 9.30 6.90 14.80
N ASN A 137 8.99 7.95 15.59
CA ASN A 137 7.83 8.81 15.37
C ASN A 137 8.05 9.83 14.26
N ASN A 138 9.31 10.14 13.92
CA ASN A 138 9.62 11.05 12.81
C ASN A 138 10.08 10.22 11.62
N LEU A 139 9.37 10.39 10.52
CA LEU A 139 9.53 9.60 9.31
C LEU A 139 10.04 10.50 8.19
N PHE A 140 11.04 9.99 7.46
CA PHE A 140 11.28 10.44 6.10
C PHE A 140 10.32 9.69 5.19
N VAL A 141 9.60 10.41 4.33
CA VAL A 141 8.78 9.85 3.26
C VAL A 141 9.27 10.45 1.94
N GLY A 142 9.65 9.63 0.97
CA GLY A 142 10.12 10.11 -0.34
C GLY A 142 9.43 9.37 -1.48
N LEU A 143 9.18 10.03 -2.60
CA LEU A 143 8.64 9.37 -3.79
C LEU A 143 9.76 8.62 -4.50
N ILE A 144 9.58 7.32 -4.72
CA ILE A 144 10.51 6.49 -5.49
C ILE A 144 10.35 6.84 -6.97
N SER A 145 11.46 6.96 -7.69
CA SER A 145 11.41 7.30 -9.11
C SER A 145 10.65 6.24 -9.90
N GLN A 146 9.85 6.70 -10.87
CA GLN A 146 9.08 5.80 -11.74
C GLN A 146 9.99 4.83 -12.51
N GLU A 147 11.20 5.27 -12.87
CA GLU A 147 12.22 4.43 -13.51
C GLU A 147 12.63 3.26 -12.62
N GLU A 148 12.93 3.52 -11.34
CA GLU A 148 13.32 2.48 -10.39
C GLU A 148 12.16 1.51 -10.13
N VAL A 149 10.94 2.02 -9.96
CA VAL A 149 9.72 1.20 -9.81
C VAL A 149 9.52 0.28 -11.02
N ASN A 150 9.66 0.80 -12.23
CA ASN A 150 9.51 0.03 -13.46
C ASN A 150 10.61 -1.02 -13.64
N GLN A 151 11.85 -0.68 -13.27
CA GLN A 151 12.98 -1.61 -13.36
C GLN A 151 12.85 -2.74 -12.34
N LYS A 152 12.49 -2.42 -11.09
CA LYS A 152 12.53 -3.40 -9.99
C LYS A 152 11.25 -4.20 -9.85
N VAL A 153 10.11 -3.60 -10.17
CA VAL A 153 8.78 -4.21 -10.12
C VAL A 153 8.09 -3.97 -11.46
N PRO A 154 8.54 -4.60 -12.55
CA PRO A 154 7.95 -4.40 -13.87
C PRO A 154 6.47 -4.79 -13.86
N LEU A 155 5.64 -3.92 -14.42
CA LEU A 155 4.20 -4.11 -14.54
C LEU A 155 3.81 -4.02 -16.01
N LYS A 156 3.13 -5.05 -16.52
CA LYS A 156 2.55 -5.06 -17.87
C LYS A 156 1.04 -5.14 -17.76
N VAL A 157 0.35 -4.19 -18.38
CA VAL A 157 -1.12 -4.13 -18.47
C VAL A 157 -1.52 -4.39 -19.92
N THR A 158 -2.46 -5.30 -20.15
CA THR A 158 -3.00 -5.63 -21.48
C THR A 158 -4.54 -5.52 -21.45
N PRO A 159 -5.18 -4.74 -22.34
CA PRO A 159 -4.56 -3.89 -23.38
C PRO A 159 -3.75 -2.74 -22.79
N SER A 160 -2.89 -2.14 -23.61
CA SER A 160 -2.06 -1.01 -23.20
C SER A 160 -2.92 0.19 -22.88
N VAL A 161 -2.87 0.66 -21.63
CA VAL A 161 -3.55 1.85 -21.14
C VAL A 161 -2.58 2.73 -20.35
N PRO A 162 -2.86 4.03 -20.19
CA PRO A 162 -2.10 4.88 -19.28
C PRO A 162 -1.96 4.22 -17.90
N THR A 163 -0.73 4.09 -17.42
CA THR A 163 -0.41 3.43 -16.15
C THR A 163 0.43 4.37 -15.30
N PHE A 164 -0.08 4.71 -14.12
CA PHE A 164 0.57 5.63 -13.17
C PHE A 164 0.91 4.86 -11.90
N ARG A 165 2.14 5.00 -11.37
CA ARG A 165 2.59 4.21 -10.22
C ARG A 165 3.32 5.08 -9.21
N TYR A 166 2.68 5.35 -8.08
CA TYR A 166 3.26 6.15 -7.01
C TYR A 166 3.70 5.24 -5.87
N HIS A 167 5.01 5.04 -5.73
CA HIS A 167 5.58 4.27 -4.63
C HIS A 167 6.34 5.19 -3.69
N PHE A 168 6.07 5.05 -2.40
CA PHE A 168 6.72 5.85 -1.36
C PHE A 168 7.74 5.03 -0.60
N TYR A 169 8.92 5.60 -0.39
CA TYR A 169 9.94 5.09 0.51
C TYR A 169 9.76 5.72 1.89
N ILE A 170 9.69 4.89 2.93
CA ILE A 170 9.58 5.32 4.33
C ILE A 170 10.78 4.83 5.12
N SER A 171 11.39 5.72 5.87
CA SER A 171 12.45 5.38 6.83
C SER A 171 12.41 6.34 8.02
N LYS A 172 13.31 6.16 9.00
CA LYS A 172 13.52 7.15 10.05
C LYS A 172 13.95 8.50 9.44
N ALA A 173 13.35 9.59 9.92
CA ALA A 173 13.74 10.95 9.53
C ALA A 173 15.24 11.20 9.80
N GLY A 174 15.88 11.93 8.89
CA GLY A 174 17.32 12.16 8.88
C GLY A 174 17.67 13.65 8.85
N SER A 175 18.60 14.01 7.96
CA SER A 175 18.88 15.40 7.61
C SER A 175 17.69 16.05 6.92
N SER A 176 17.66 17.39 6.93
CA SER A 176 16.66 18.18 6.20
C SER A 176 16.60 17.78 4.73
N VAL A 177 15.37 17.60 4.23
CA VAL A 177 15.07 17.20 2.86
C VAL A 177 14.25 18.26 2.15
N ILE A 178 14.34 18.26 0.82
CA ILE A 178 13.54 19.12 -0.07
C ILE A 178 12.38 18.28 -0.60
N ALA A 179 11.18 18.85 -0.60
CA ALA A 179 10.00 18.20 -1.16
C ALA A 179 10.14 18.05 -2.69
N PRO A 180 9.89 16.86 -3.26
CA PRO A 180 9.95 16.66 -4.70
C PRO A 180 8.81 17.35 -5.43
N VAL A 181 9.03 17.65 -6.71
CA VAL A 181 7.96 18.09 -7.60
C VAL A 181 7.10 16.90 -7.98
N LEU A 182 5.81 16.99 -7.69
CA LEU A 182 4.83 15.96 -8.02
C LEU A 182 4.25 16.18 -9.41
N THR A 183 4.08 15.07 -10.15
CA THR A 183 3.34 15.06 -11.41
C THR A 183 1.95 14.47 -11.14
N PRO A 184 0.87 15.25 -11.27
CA PRO A 184 -0.48 14.74 -11.06
C PRO A 184 -0.87 13.66 -12.07
N VAL A 185 -1.79 12.79 -11.67
CA VAL A 185 -2.38 11.77 -12.54
C VAL A 185 -3.20 12.43 -13.66
N SER A 186 -2.96 12.01 -14.91
CA SER A 186 -3.81 12.41 -16.04
C SER A 186 -4.96 11.42 -16.19
N ARG A 187 -6.16 11.82 -15.79
CA ARG A 187 -7.35 10.96 -15.79
C ARG A 187 -7.84 10.62 -17.20
N SER A 188 -8.19 9.35 -17.42
CA SER A 188 -8.86 8.85 -18.63
C SER A 188 -9.91 7.81 -18.27
N GLY A 189 -10.85 7.54 -19.19
CA GLY A 189 -11.88 6.51 -19.01
C GLY A 189 -11.33 5.09 -18.87
N SER A 190 -10.13 4.85 -19.41
CA SER A 190 -9.38 3.59 -19.26
C SER A 190 -7.96 3.91 -18.81
N MET A 191 -7.58 3.46 -17.61
CA MET A 191 -6.24 3.65 -17.03
C MET A 191 -6.01 2.69 -15.86
N VAL A 192 -4.75 2.54 -15.47
CA VAL A 192 -4.34 1.85 -14.24
C VAL A 192 -3.60 2.84 -13.34
N LEU A 193 -3.97 2.83 -12.06
CA LEU A 193 -3.23 3.52 -11.01
C LEU A 193 -2.70 2.50 -10.01
N GLU A 194 -1.46 2.65 -9.60
CA GLU A 194 -0.86 1.87 -8.51
C GLU A 194 -0.34 2.82 -7.44
N VAL A 195 -0.69 2.54 -6.18
CA VAL A 195 -0.13 3.23 -5.01
C VAL A 195 0.54 2.20 -4.11
N GLY A 196 1.73 2.51 -3.62
CA GLY A 196 2.51 1.61 -2.79
C GLY A 196 3.39 2.35 -1.80
N ALA A 197 3.79 1.65 -0.74
CA ALA A 197 4.82 2.15 0.15
C ALA A 197 5.72 1.02 0.64
N VAL A 198 6.99 1.35 0.86
CA VAL A 198 8.03 0.42 1.29
C VAL A 198 8.76 1.02 2.49
N ALA A 199 9.14 0.19 3.45
CA ALA A 199 9.86 0.62 4.65
C ALA A 199 11.28 0.07 4.66
N ARG A 200 12.22 0.86 5.16
CA ARG A 200 13.64 0.51 5.29
C ARG A 200 14.28 1.11 6.54
#